data_AF-H3A6U9-F1
#
_entry.id   AF-H3A6U9-F1
#
_cell.length_a   1.000
_cell.length_b   1.000
_cell.length_c   1.000
_cell.angle_alpha   90.00
_cell.angle_beta   90.00
_cell.angle_gamma   90.00
#
_symmetry.space_group_name_H-M   'P 1'
#
loop_
_entity.id
_entity.type
_entity.pdbx_description
1 polymer ?
#
loop_
_entity_poly.entity_id
_entity_poly.type
_entity_poly.pdbx_seq_one_letter_code
_entity_poly.pdbx_strand_id
1 'polypeptide(L)'
;MVHWTETERATIETVYQKLHLDEVGREALTRLFIVYPWTTRYFKSFGDLSSSKAIASNPKVTEHGLKVMNKLTEAIHNLDHIKDLFHKLSEKHFHELHVDPQNFKLLSKCLIIVLATKLGKQLTPDVQATWEKLLSVVVAALIFADSENLATEERKAITSVWSKVNPEEVGHEALIRLFIVYPWTQRYFSTFGSLSSSTVIARNFKVQQHAAKVINALTEAIRNIDNLKASFSDLSKLHFQKLHVDPENFKIMLFNVLFFLQLLGKTLIITLSEKLGSEFSPQIQAAWEKFMALVIDSLSRQYN
;
A
#
# COMPACT_ATOMS: atom_id res chain seq x y z
N MET A 1 -10.46 -2.07 -11.30
CA MET A 1 -10.50 -0.92 -12.20
C MET A 1 -10.97 0.24 -11.36
N VAL A 2 -10.17 1.30 -11.30
CA VAL A 2 -10.48 2.49 -10.50
C VAL A 2 -11.59 3.25 -11.21
N HIS A 3 -12.57 3.73 -10.46
CA HIS A 3 -13.66 4.53 -11.02
C HIS A 3 -13.27 6.01 -11.01
N TRP A 4 -13.32 6.65 -12.17
CA TRP A 4 -13.05 8.09 -12.34
C TRP A 4 -14.33 8.85 -12.64
N THR A 5 -14.68 9.82 -11.79
CA THR A 5 -15.79 10.73 -12.07
C THR A 5 -15.44 11.72 -13.18
N GLU A 6 -16.44 12.30 -13.83
CA GLU A 6 -16.22 13.34 -14.84
C GLU A 6 -15.46 14.55 -14.26
N THR A 7 -15.79 14.93 -13.02
CA THR A 7 -15.10 16.01 -12.29
C THR A 7 -13.63 15.69 -12.03
N GLU A 8 -13.30 14.45 -11.65
CA GLU A 8 -11.92 14.02 -11.45
C GLU A 8 -11.13 14.08 -12.77
N ARG A 9 -11.71 13.58 -13.88
CA ARG A 9 -11.07 13.62 -15.21
C ARG A 9 -10.80 15.06 -15.65
N ALA A 10 -11.80 15.94 -15.54
CA ALA A 10 -11.66 17.35 -15.89
C ALA A 10 -10.62 18.07 -15.02
N THR A 11 -10.54 17.73 -13.74
CA THR A 11 -9.56 18.29 -12.79
C THR A 11 -8.13 17.85 -13.12
N ILE A 12 -7.93 16.57 -13.47
CA ILE A 12 -6.64 16.05 -13.93
C ILE A 12 -6.20 16.81 -15.17
N GLU A 13 -7.06 16.90 -16.19
CA GLU A 13 -6.75 17.57 -17.46
C GLU A 13 -6.43 19.06 -17.25
N THR A 14 -7.22 19.75 -16.44
CA THR A 14 -7.05 21.20 -16.16
C THR A 14 -5.69 21.50 -15.51
N VAL A 15 -5.23 20.65 -14.61
CA VAL A 15 -3.90 20.82 -14.00
C VAL A 15 -2.82 20.42 -14.98
N TYR A 16 -3.00 19.29 -15.69
CA TYR A 16 -2.04 18.78 -16.66
C TYR A 16 -1.68 19.83 -17.72
N GLN A 17 -2.68 20.52 -18.27
CA GLN A 17 -2.49 21.60 -19.26
C GLN A 17 -1.66 22.78 -18.76
N LYS A 18 -1.47 22.93 -17.44
CA LYS A 18 -0.66 23.99 -16.83
C LYS A 18 0.78 23.55 -16.54
N LEU A 19 1.14 22.29 -16.77
CA LEU A 19 2.44 21.76 -16.39
C LEU A 19 3.48 21.93 -17.49
N HIS A 20 4.64 22.49 -17.11
CA HIS A 20 5.88 22.36 -17.88
C HIS A 20 6.55 21.05 -17.48
N LEU A 21 6.40 20.01 -18.31
CA LEU A 21 6.74 18.63 -17.94
C LEU A 21 8.23 18.41 -17.62
N ASP A 22 9.11 19.08 -18.34
CA ASP A 22 10.56 19.05 -18.12
C ASP A 22 10.92 19.67 -16.75
N GLU A 23 10.34 20.83 -16.44
CA GLU A 23 10.55 21.53 -15.18
C GLU A 23 10.00 20.75 -14.00
N VAL A 24 8.73 20.31 -14.09
CA VAL A 24 8.04 19.57 -13.03
C VAL A 24 8.75 18.24 -12.74
N GLY A 25 9.11 17.50 -13.79
CA GLY A 25 9.80 16.22 -13.68
C GLY A 25 11.19 16.37 -13.04
N ARG A 26 11.97 17.36 -13.50
CA ARG A 26 13.29 17.67 -12.93
C ARG A 26 13.19 18.05 -11.45
N GLU A 27 12.24 18.92 -11.09
CA GLU A 27 12.05 19.35 -9.70
C GLU A 27 11.62 18.19 -8.79
N ALA A 28 10.75 17.30 -9.27
CA ALA A 28 10.28 16.15 -8.50
C ALA A 28 11.45 15.19 -8.18
N LEU A 29 12.29 14.85 -9.16
CA LEU A 29 13.48 14.03 -8.94
C LEU A 29 14.55 14.74 -8.10
N THR A 30 14.74 16.04 -8.31
CA THR A 30 15.66 16.84 -7.48
C THR A 30 15.24 16.77 -6.01
N ARG A 31 13.95 16.94 -5.72
CA ARG A 31 13.41 16.79 -4.36
C ARG A 31 13.58 15.37 -3.82
N LEU A 32 13.32 14.35 -4.64
CA LEU A 32 13.50 12.95 -4.25
C LEU A 32 14.94 12.70 -3.78
N PHE A 33 15.94 13.13 -4.55
CA PHE A 33 17.34 12.88 -4.24
C PHE A 33 17.86 13.69 -3.04
N ILE A 34 17.36 14.91 -2.84
CA ILE A 34 17.76 15.74 -1.70
C ILE A 34 17.10 15.26 -0.40
N VAL A 35 15.79 14.99 -0.42
CA VAL A 35 15.02 14.66 0.78
C VAL A 35 15.19 13.18 1.18
N TYR A 36 15.37 12.30 0.19
CA TYR A 36 15.48 10.86 0.39
C TYR A 36 16.77 10.34 -0.27
N PRO A 37 17.96 10.69 0.25
CA PRO A 37 19.23 10.49 -0.43
C PRO A 37 19.57 9.03 -0.74
N TRP A 38 19.02 8.06 -0.01
CA TRP A 38 19.17 6.63 -0.32
C TRP A 38 18.62 6.24 -1.69
N THR A 39 17.69 7.02 -2.25
CA THR A 39 17.11 6.77 -3.58
C THR A 39 18.13 6.96 -4.70
N THR A 40 19.19 7.75 -4.49
CA THR A 40 20.27 7.95 -5.47
C THR A 40 21.01 6.66 -5.83
N ARG A 41 20.93 5.61 -4.99
CA ARG A 41 21.56 4.30 -5.23
C ARG A 41 21.12 3.63 -6.53
N TYR A 42 19.91 3.94 -7.02
CA TYR A 42 19.37 3.42 -8.28
C TYR A 42 19.87 4.19 -9.51
N PHE A 43 20.53 5.34 -9.30
CA PHE A 43 20.88 6.29 -10.35
C PHE A 43 22.40 6.48 -10.49
N LYS A 44 23.20 5.43 -10.23
CA LYS A 44 24.67 5.50 -10.33
C LYS A 44 25.19 6.02 -11.67
N SER A 45 24.45 5.76 -12.76
CA SER A 45 24.80 6.23 -14.10
C SER A 45 24.60 7.73 -14.30
N PHE A 46 24.02 8.45 -13.33
CA PHE A 46 23.74 9.88 -13.43
C PHE A 46 24.98 10.75 -13.14
N GLY A 47 26.08 10.13 -12.69
CA GLY A 47 27.30 10.85 -12.35
C GLY A 47 27.19 11.48 -10.96
N ASP A 48 27.66 12.71 -10.81
CA ASP A 48 27.68 13.40 -9.52
C ASP A 48 26.26 13.78 -9.04
N LEU A 49 25.89 13.22 -7.88
CA LEU A 49 24.68 13.53 -7.12
C LEU A 49 25.01 13.84 -5.64
N SER A 50 26.25 14.23 -5.35
CA SER A 50 26.78 14.36 -3.97
C SER A 50 26.27 15.59 -3.22
N SER A 51 25.73 16.59 -3.91
CA SER A 51 25.24 17.84 -3.32
C SER A 51 23.96 18.33 -3.99
N SER A 52 23.17 19.14 -3.28
CA SER A 52 21.94 19.73 -3.84
C SER A 52 22.21 20.53 -5.11
N LYS A 53 23.34 21.24 -5.19
CA LYS A 53 23.75 21.97 -6.40
C LYS A 53 24.05 21.03 -7.55
N ALA A 54 24.83 19.97 -7.31
CA ALA A 54 25.17 18.98 -8.33
C ALA A 54 23.90 18.30 -8.88
N ILE A 55 22.99 17.88 -7.99
CA ILE A 55 21.70 17.28 -8.36
C ILE A 55 20.87 18.25 -9.22
N ALA A 56 20.68 19.49 -8.77
CA ALA A 56 19.79 20.45 -9.41
C ALA A 56 20.26 20.88 -10.81
N SER A 57 21.57 20.87 -11.06
CA SER A 57 22.16 21.18 -12.37
C SER A 57 22.44 19.95 -13.24
N ASN A 58 22.10 18.74 -12.79
CA ASN A 58 22.45 17.52 -13.52
C ASN A 58 21.53 17.32 -14.74
N PRO A 59 22.07 17.26 -15.97
CA PRO A 59 21.25 17.10 -17.19
C PRO A 59 20.50 15.76 -17.21
N LYS A 60 21.08 14.67 -16.67
CA LYS A 60 20.43 13.36 -16.62
C LYS A 60 19.23 13.34 -15.68
N VAL A 61 19.26 14.14 -14.61
CA VAL A 61 18.09 14.34 -13.73
C VAL A 61 16.97 15.01 -14.50
N THR A 62 17.29 16.02 -15.32
CA THR A 62 16.31 16.72 -16.17
C THR A 62 15.72 15.79 -17.22
N GLU A 63 16.58 15.09 -17.98
CA GLU A 63 16.16 14.14 -19.02
C GLU A 63 15.29 13.01 -18.46
N HIS A 64 15.66 12.45 -17.31
CA HIS A 64 14.88 11.38 -16.70
C HIS A 64 13.57 11.90 -16.09
N GLY A 65 13.57 13.11 -15.53
CA GLY A 65 12.37 13.78 -15.05
C GLY A 65 11.34 13.93 -16.16
N LEU A 66 11.78 14.37 -17.34
CA LEU A 66 10.91 14.45 -18.52
C LEU A 66 10.41 13.07 -18.97
N LYS A 67 11.25 12.02 -18.94
CA LYS A 67 10.81 10.64 -19.24
C LYS A 67 9.71 10.16 -18.29
N VAL A 68 9.83 10.45 -16.99
CA VAL A 68 8.80 10.12 -15.99
C VAL A 68 7.51 10.87 -16.29
N MET A 69 7.58 12.18 -16.55
CA MET A 69 6.40 12.99 -16.83
C MET A 69 5.72 12.60 -18.14
N ASN A 70 6.46 12.27 -19.20
CA ASN A 70 5.89 11.75 -20.44
C ASN A 70 5.13 10.43 -20.21
N LYS A 71 5.65 9.55 -19.35
CA LYS A 71 4.94 8.33 -19.01
C LYS A 71 3.67 8.59 -18.18
N LEU A 72 3.70 9.61 -17.31
CA LEU A 72 2.50 10.07 -16.61
C LEU A 72 1.47 10.68 -17.58
N THR A 73 1.90 11.41 -18.61
CA THR A 73 1.03 11.87 -19.70
C THR A 73 0.31 10.71 -20.38
N GLU A 74 1.03 9.62 -20.70
CA GLU A 74 0.38 8.41 -21.24
C GLU A 74 -0.70 7.87 -20.29
N ALA A 75 -0.45 7.89 -18.97
CA ALA A 75 -1.44 7.48 -17.97
C ALA A 75 -2.68 8.38 -17.95
N ILE A 76 -2.49 9.70 -18.03
CA ILE A 76 -3.57 10.70 -18.05
C ILE A 76 -4.47 10.53 -19.27
N HIS A 77 -3.91 10.18 -20.42
CA HIS A 77 -4.71 9.89 -21.62
C HIS A 77 -5.35 8.49 -21.61
N ASN A 78 -5.01 7.62 -20.64
CA ASN A 78 -5.49 6.23 -20.55
C ASN A 78 -5.93 5.87 -19.11
N LEU A 79 -6.66 6.77 -18.45
CA LEU A 79 -7.02 6.65 -17.02
C LEU A 79 -7.68 5.32 -16.64
N ASP A 80 -8.46 4.73 -17.55
CA ASP A 80 -9.18 3.48 -17.33
C ASP A 80 -8.30 2.22 -17.52
N HIS A 81 -7.11 2.39 -18.13
CA HIS A 81 -6.23 1.30 -18.56
C HIS A 81 -4.79 1.45 -18.04
N ILE A 82 -4.57 2.23 -16.97
CA ILE A 82 -3.23 2.51 -16.42
C ILE A 82 -2.47 1.22 -16.10
N LYS A 83 -3.13 0.21 -15.51
CA LYS A 83 -2.49 -1.06 -15.15
C LYS A 83 -1.88 -1.75 -16.38
N ASP A 84 -2.66 -1.88 -17.45
CA ASP A 84 -2.22 -2.57 -18.67
C ASP A 84 -1.14 -1.76 -19.39
N LEU A 85 -1.29 -0.43 -19.44
CA LEU A 85 -0.31 0.51 -20.01
C LEU A 85 1.07 0.42 -19.34
N PHE A 86 1.09 0.17 -18.03
CA PHE A 86 2.32 0.16 -17.24
C PHE A 86 2.91 -1.25 -17.05
N HIS A 87 2.25 -2.32 -17.49
CA HIS A 87 2.69 -3.71 -17.27
C HIS A 87 4.18 -3.94 -17.56
N LYS A 88 4.63 -3.66 -18.80
CA LYS A 88 6.03 -3.84 -19.21
C LYS A 88 6.99 -2.96 -18.41
N LEU A 89 6.56 -1.75 -18.05
CA LEU A 89 7.38 -0.85 -17.24
C LEU A 89 7.51 -1.36 -15.81
N SER A 90 6.44 -1.95 -15.28
CA SER A 90 6.41 -2.57 -13.97
C SER A 90 7.34 -3.79 -13.92
N GLU A 91 7.27 -4.68 -14.91
CA GLU A 91 8.21 -5.82 -15.08
C GLU A 91 9.66 -5.35 -15.07
N LYS A 92 9.97 -4.31 -15.85
CA LYS A 92 11.31 -3.73 -15.90
C LYS A 92 11.76 -3.20 -14.54
N HIS A 93 10.90 -2.44 -13.84
CA HIS A 93 11.25 -1.89 -12.54
C HIS A 93 11.48 -2.97 -11.47
N PHE A 94 10.82 -4.10 -11.60
CA PHE A 94 10.93 -5.22 -10.66
C PHE A 94 12.06 -6.19 -11.00
N HIS A 95 12.07 -6.75 -12.22
CA HIS A 95 13.01 -7.79 -12.63
C HIS A 95 14.38 -7.28 -13.04
N GLU A 96 14.48 -6.06 -13.57
CA GLU A 96 15.76 -5.52 -14.05
C GLU A 96 16.33 -4.44 -13.12
N LEU A 97 15.48 -3.50 -12.68
CA LEU A 97 15.95 -2.34 -11.91
C LEU A 97 15.89 -2.56 -10.39
N HIS A 98 15.15 -3.58 -9.93
CA HIS A 98 14.97 -3.95 -8.53
C HIS A 98 14.66 -2.75 -7.62
N VAL A 99 13.78 -1.86 -8.10
CA VAL A 99 13.39 -0.66 -7.33
C VAL A 99 12.44 -1.08 -6.22
N ASP A 100 12.81 -0.80 -4.97
CA ASP A 100 11.92 -1.04 -3.83
C ASP A 100 10.61 -0.22 -4.01
N PRO A 101 9.44 -0.88 -3.96
CA PRO A 101 8.11 -0.30 -4.15
C PRO A 101 7.84 1.00 -3.35
N GLN A 102 8.42 1.16 -2.17
CA GLN A 102 8.20 2.34 -1.35
C GLN A 102 8.75 3.61 -2.00
N ASN A 103 9.77 3.51 -2.86
CA ASN A 103 10.38 4.67 -3.49
C ASN A 103 9.46 5.32 -4.54
N PHE A 104 8.55 4.56 -5.17
CA PHE A 104 7.52 5.14 -6.04
C PHE A 104 6.57 6.07 -5.27
N LYS A 105 6.22 5.69 -4.03
CA LYS A 105 5.40 6.53 -3.14
C LYS A 105 6.13 7.81 -2.74
N LEU A 106 7.45 7.74 -2.53
CA LEU A 106 8.27 8.92 -2.24
C LEU A 106 8.27 9.89 -3.42
N LEU A 107 8.47 9.40 -4.65
CA LEU A 107 8.43 10.23 -5.85
C LEU A 107 7.04 10.85 -6.07
N SER A 108 5.97 10.08 -5.88
CA SER A 108 4.60 10.58 -5.92
C SER A 108 4.37 11.75 -4.94
N LYS A 109 4.83 11.62 -3.68
CA LYS A 109 4.78 12.72 -2.70
C LYS A 109 5.58 13.95 -3.13
N CYS A 110 6.79 13.76 -3.67
CA CYS A 110 7.60 14.86 -4.20
C CYS A 110 6.88 15.57 -5.34
N LEU A 111 6.19 14.84 -6.22
CA LEU A 111 5.44 15.41 -7.33
C LEU A 111 4.26 16.27 -6.85
N ILE A 112 3.49 15.82 -5.85
CA ILE A 112 2.42 16.64 -5.24
C ILE A 112 2.97 17.94 -4.64
N ILE A 113 4.13 17.88 -3.98
CA ILE A 113 4.80 19.07 -3.45
C ILE A 113 5.19 20.02 -4.60
N VAL A 114 5.71 19.51 -5.72
CA VAL A 114 6.00 20.35 -6.90
C VAL A 114 4.73 21.00 -7.44
N LEU A 115 3.64 20.24 -7.59
CA LEU A 115 2.34 20.80 -8.00
C LEU A 115 1.88 21.92 -7.07
N ALA A 116 2.04 21.76 -5.75
CA ALA A 116 1.73 22.80 -4.77
C ALA A 116 2.55 24.07 -5.02
N THR A 117 3.84 23.93 -5.32
CA THR A 117 4.69 25.10 -5.62
C THR A 117 4.38 25.78 -6.95
N LYS A 118 3.86 25.05 -7.96
CA LYS A 118 3.50 25.62 -9.26
C LYS A 118 2.10 26.23 -9.29
N LEU A 119 1.14 25.61 -8.59
CA LEU A 119 -0.27 26.02 -8.61
C LEU A 119 -0.63 27.00 -7.50
N GLY A 120 0.12 27.00 -6.38
CA GLY A 120 -0.17 27.83 -5.21
C GLY A 120 -1.61 27.62 -4.72
N LYS A 121 -2.37 28.72 -4.62
CA LYS A 121 -3.78 28.68 -4.18
C LYS A 121 -4.72 27.88 -5.10
N GLN A 122 -4.30 27.57 -6.33
CA GLN A 122 -5.10 26.75 -7.26
C GLN A 122 -5.04 25.25 -6.92
N LEU A 123 -4.08 24.81 -6.10
CA LEU A 123 -4.10 23.46 -5.53
C LEU A 123 -5.08 23.44 -4.35
N THR A 124 -6.37 23.48 -4.64
CA THR A 124 -7.41 23.29 -3.62
C THR A 124 -7.34 21.86 -3.06
N PRO A 125 -7.94 21.59 -1.88
CA PRO A 125 -7.98 20.25 -1.32
C PRO A 125 -8.51 19.18 -2.29
N ASP A 126 -9.55 19.50 -3.07
CA ASP A 126 -10.14 18.60 -4.06
C ASP A 126 -9.20 18.32 -5.25
N VAL A 127 -8.49 19.35 -5.72
CA VAL A 127 -7.47 19.19 -6.76
C VAL A 127 -6.32 18.32 -6.26
N GLN A 128 -5.85 18.55 -5.04
CA GLN A 128 -4.80 17.74 -4.42
C GLN A 128 -5.25 16.29 -4.24
N ALA A 129 -6.48 16.06 -3.75
CA ALA A 129 -7.03 14.71 -3.57
C ALA A 129 -7.13 13.96 -4.90
N THR A 130 -7.61 14.64 -5.95
CA THR A 130 -7.72 14.05 -7.29
C THR A 130 -6.36 13.65 -7.85
N TRP A 131 -5.34 14.51 -7.73
CA TRP A 131 -3.99 14.21 -8.19
C TRP A 131 -3.28 13.15 -7.36
N GLU A 132 -3.48 13.13 -6.04
CA GLU A 132 -2.98 12.06 -5.19
C GLU A 132 -3.62 10.71 -5.52
N LYS A 133 -4.92 10.69 -5.87
CA LYS A 133 -5.59 9.49 -6.39
C LYS A 133 -4.92 9.02 -7.69
N LEU A 134 -4.76 9.90 -8.69
CA LEU A 134 -4.05 9.58 -9.95
C LEU A 134 -2.67 8.96 -9.70
N LEU A 135 -1.84 9.61 -8.89
CA LEU A 135 -0.50 9.10 -8.61
C LEU A 135 -0.52 7.81 -7.80
N SER A 136 -1.51 7.59 -6.94
CA SER A 136 -1.69 6.32 -6.23
C SER A 136 -2.01 5.19 -7.20
N VAL A 137 -2.86 5.43 -8.22
CA VAL A 137 -3.15 4.45 -9.27
C VAL A 137 -1.91 4.15 -10.11
N VAL A 138 -1.14 5.17 -10.50
CA VAL A 138 0.12 4.99 -11.25
C VAL A 138 1.16 4.21 -10.43
N VAL A 139 1.31 4.53 -9.14
CA VAL A 139 2.20 3.80 -8.24
C VAL A 139 1.76 2.34 -8.10
N ALA A 140 0.46 2.08 -7.89
CA ALA A 140 -0.06 0.72 -7.82
C ALA A 140 0.21 -0.07 -9.11
N ALA A 141 0.12 0.57 -10.28
CA ALA A 141 0.40 -0.06 -11.56
C ALA A 141 1.90 -0.32 -11.81
N LEU A 142 2.80 0.43 -11.16
CA LEU A 142 4.26 0.24 -11.25
C LEU A 142 4.77 -0.85 -10.31
N ILE A 143 4.09 -1.10 -9.20
CA ILE A 143 4.45 -2.16 -8.26
C ILE A 143 4.07 -3.50 -8.90
N PHE A 144 5.07 -4.25 -9.33
CA PHE A 144 4.87 -5.47 -10.12
C PHE A 144 4.01 -6.51 -9.42
N ALA A 145 3.05 -7.01 -10.20
CA ALA A 145 1.93 -7.82 -9.79
C ALA A 145 2.14 -9.34 -9.99
N ASP A 146 3.38 -9.85 -10.08
CA ASP A 146 3.60 -11.30 -9.78
C ASP A 146 3.15 -11.65 -8.35
N SER A 147 2.91 -10.63 -7.54
CA SER A 147 2.27 -10.73 -6.24
C SER A 147 0.76 -10.93 -6.28
N GLU A 148 0.07 -10.77 -7.42
CA GLU A 148 -1.40 -10.86 -7.48
C GLU A 148 -1.95 -12.28 -7.32
N ASN A 149 -1.10 -13.30 -7.52
CA ASN A 149 -1.46 -14.69 -7.29
C ASN A 149 -0.38 -15.40 -6.46
N LEU A 150 -0.83 -16.34 -5.65
CA LEU A 150 0.06 -17.26 -4.95
C LEU A 150 0.46 -18.39 -5.92
N ALA A 151 1.75 -18.69 -5.98
CA ALA A 151 2.26 -19.88 -6.66
C ALA A 151 1.74 -21.15 -5.98
N THR A 152 1.73 -22.27 -6.70
CA THR A 152 1.23 -23.55 -6.17
C THR A 152 1.91 -23.95 -4.86
N GLU A 153 3.23 -23.77 -4.77
CA GLU A 153 3.98 -24.12 -3.57
C GLU A 153 3.72 -23.15 -2.40
N GLU A 154 3.48 -21.87 -2.69
CA GLU A 154 3.07 -20.88 -1.67
C GLU A 154 1.70 -21.23 -1.10
N ARG A 155 0.73 -21.59 -1.95
CA ARG A 155 -0.60 -22.06 -1.51
C ARG A 155 -0.49 -23.29 -0.61
N LYS A 156 0.26 -24.30 -1.06
CA LYS A 156 0.49 -25.53 -0.26
C LYS A 156 1.10 -25.20 1.10
N ALA A 157 2.09 -24.31 1.14
CA ALA A 157 2.71 -23.87 2.38
C ALA A 157 1.69 -23.21 3.33
N ILE A 158 0.85 -22.30 2.82
CA ILE A 158 -0.20 -21.62 3.59
C ILE A 158 -1.21 -22.64 4.13
N THR A 159 -1.75 -23.52 3.28
CA THR A 159 -2.71 -24.54 3.68
C THR A 159 -2.10 -25.54 4.68
N SER A 160 -0.83 -25.91 4.49
CA SER A 160 -0.12 -26.82 5.39
C SER A 160 0.04 -26.21 6.77
N VAL A 161 0.46 -24.95 6.88
CA VAL A 161 0.54 -24.27 8.19
C VAL A 161 -0.84 -24.17 8.82
N TRP A 162 -1.85 -23.78 8.04
CA TRP A 162 -3.21 -23.61 8.56
C TRP A 162 -3.80 -24.92 9.10
N SER A 163 -3.44 -26.06 8.52
CA SER A 163 -3.87 -27.38 8.99
C SER A 163 -3.25 -27.84 10.32
N LYS A 164 -2.15 -27.19 10.75
CA LYS A 164 -1.38 -27.55 11.96
C LYS A 164 -1.73 -26.71 13.19
N VAL A 165 -2.54 -25.67 13.03
CA VAL A 165 -2.86 -24.72 14.10
C VAL A 165 -4.35 -24.74 14.41
N ASN A 166 -4.72 -24.32 15.61
CA ASN A 166 -6.10 -23.97 15.93
C ASN A 166 -6.35 -22.50 15.49
N PRO A 167 -7.22 -22.24 14.49
CA PRO A 167 -7.47 -20.89 14.02
C PRO A 167 -7.98 -19.95 15.12
N GLU A 168 -8.93 -20.37 15.96
CA GLU A 168 -9.49 -19.48 16.99
C GLU A 168 -8.45 -19.04 18.01
N GLU A 169 -7.58 -19.97 18.42
CA GLU A 169 -6.47 -19.69 19.35
C GLU A 169 -5.47 -18.71 18.71
N VAL A 170 -5.00 -19.01 17.51
CA VAL A 170 -4.03 -18.17 16.79
C VAL A 170 -4.60 -16.78 16.50
N GLY A 171 -5.87 -16.69 16.08
CA GLY A 171 -6.54 -15.43 15.82
C GLY A 171 -6.69 -14.58 17.08
N HIS A 172 -7.03 -15.21 18.21
CA HIS A 172 -7.15 -14.52 19.50
C HIS A 172 -5.80 -13.99 19.98
N GLU A 173 -4.76 -14.82 19.95
CA GLU A 173 -3.40 -14.41 20.32
C GLU A 173 -2.85 -13.30 19.41
N ALA A 174 -3.10 -13.38 18.09
CA ALA A 174 -2.68 -12.35 17.14
C ALA A 174 -3.33 -10.98 17.44
N LEU A 175 -4.61 -10.95 17.81
CA LEU A 175 -5.32 -9.73 18.16
C LEU A 175 -4.90 -9.17 19.54
N ILE A 176 -4.63 -10.05 20.51
CA ILE A 176 -4.04 -9.65 21.80
C ILE A 176 -2.67 -9.00 21.58
N ARG A 177 -1.80 -9.64 20.79
CA ARG A 177 -0.47 -9.11 20.42
C ARG A 177 -0.60 -7.73 19.76
N LEU A 178 -1.57 -7.54 18.87
CA LEU A 178 -1.82 -6.26 18.22
C LEU A 178 -2.10 -5.15 19.24
N PHE A 179 -3.02 -5.37 20.18
CA PHE A 179 -3.36 -4.36 21.18
C PHE A 179 -2.26 -4.07 22.20
N ILE A 180 -1.42 -5.06 22.52
CA ILE A 180 -0.31 -4.87 23.47
C ILE A 180 0.89 -4.21 22.79
N VAL A 181 1.30 -4.69 21.62
CA VAL A 181 2.51 -4.21 20.91
C VAL A 181 2.24 -2.86 20.24
N TYR A 182 0.99 -2.62 19.81
CA TYR A 182 0.58 -1.39 19.16
C TYR A 182 -0.64 -0.76 19.86
N PRO A 183 -0.49 -0.21 21.08
CA PRO A 183 -1.62 0.27 21.90
C PRO A 183 -2.49 1.32 21.22
N TRP A 184 -1.92 2.13 20.31
CA TRP A 184 -2.68 3.12 19.54
C TRP A 184 -3.82 2.50 18.70
N THR A 185 -3.74 1.20 18.36
CA THR A 185 -4.77 0.47 17.62
C THR A 185 -6.05 0.27 18.44
N GLN A 186 -5.97 0.31 19.77
CA GLN A 186 -7.12 0.14 20.67
C GLN A 186 -8.18 1.23 20.48
N ARG A 187 -7.81 2.41 19.94
CA ARG A 187 -8.74 3.53 19.68
C ARG A 187 -9.91 3.15 18.76
N TYR A 188 -9.73 2.16 17.91
CA TYR A 188 -10.77 1.67 16.99
C TYR A 188 -11.77 0.71 17.65
N PHE A 189 -11.53 0.35 18.91
CA PHE A 189 -12.28 -0.65 19.65
C PHE A 189 -12.86 -0.08 20.95
N SER A 190 -13.26 1.20 20.94
CA SER A 190 -13.83 1.88 22.12
C SER A 190 -15.04 1.15 22.73
N THR A 191 -15.80 0.42 21.90
CA THR A 191 -16.94 -0.39 22.36
C THR A 191 -16.54 -1.69 23.04
N PHE A 192 -15.25 -2.06 23.07
CA PHE A 192 -14.77 -3.32 23.65
C PHE A 192 -14.65 -3.25 25.19
N GLY A 193 -14.89 -2.08 25.79
CA GLY A 193 -14.68 -1.85 27.21
C GLY A 193 -13.20 -1.61 27.49
N SER A 194 -12.75 -2.00 28.69
CA SER A 194 -11.35 -1.78 29.09
C SER A 194 -10.38 -2.64 28.27
N LEU A 195 -9.32 -2.00 27.78
CA LEU A 195 -8.14 -2.61 27.14
C LEU A 195 -6.84 -2.11 27.81
N SER A 196 -6.91 -1.77 29.10
CA SER A 196 -5.85 -1.02 29.80
C SER A 196 -4.60 -1.82 30.20
N SER A 197 -4.65 -3.15 30.16
CA SER A 197 -3.51 -4.01 30.50
C SER A 197 -3.54 -5.32 29.72
N SER A 198 -2.39 -6.01 29.63
CA SER A 198 -2.28 -7.29 28.93
C SER A 198 -3.26 -8.34 29.46
N THR A 199 -3.40 -8.48 30.78
CA THR A 199 -4.35 -9.40 31.42
C THR A 199 -5.80 -9.05 31.10
N VAL A 200 -6.14 -7.75 31.09
CA VAL A 200 -7.49 -7.29 30.75
C VAL A 200 -7.80 -7.56 29.28
N ILE A 201 -6.87 -7.25 28.37
CA ILE A 201 -6.99 -7.52 26.94
C ILE A 201 -7.19 -9.01 26.69
N ALA A 202 -6.34 -9.87 27.27
CA ALA A 202 -6.36 -11.31 27.03
C ALA A 202 -7.64 -12.01 27.53
N ARG A 203 -8.32 -11.44 28.53
CA ARG A 203 -9.58 -11.96 29.09
C ARG A 203 -10.81 -11.25 28.54
N ASN A 204 -10.64 -10.29 27.63
CA ASN A 204 -11.75 -9.49 27.13
C ASN A 204 -12.58 -10.31 26.13
N PHE A 205 -13.82 -10.61 26.51
CA PHE A 205 -14.72 -11.42 25.69
C PHE A 205 -15.03 -10.79 24.32
N LYS A 206 -15.07 -9.45 24.20
CA LYS A 206 -15.29 -8.77 22.91
C LYS A 206 -14.06 -8.88 22.01
N VAL A 207 -12.84 -8.89 22.58
CA VAL A 207 -11.60 -9.19 21.85
C VAL A 207 -11.67 -10.61 21.29
N GLN A 208 -12.03 -11.60 22.11
CA GLN A 208 -12.17 -12.99 21.67
C GLN A 208 -13.22 -13.14 20.56
N GLN A 209 -14.41 -12.55 20.71
CA GLN A 209 -15.45 -12.58 19.68
C GLN A 209 -15.01 -11.94 18.36
N HIS A 210 -14.30 -10.82 18.42
CA HIS A 210 -13.84 -10.15 17.22
C HIS A 210 -12.71 -10.92 16.54
N ALA A 211 -11.78 -11.47 17.31
CA ALA A 211 -10.74 -12.36 16.79
C ALA A 211 -11.34 -13.55 16.03
N ALA A 212 -12.40 -14.17 16.60
CA ALA A 212 -13.11 -15.25 15.92
C ALA A 212 -13.70 -14.81 14.57
N LYS A 213 -14.30 -13.61 14.49
CA LYS A 213 -14.81 -13.07 13.21
C LYS A 213 -13.70 -12.89 12.18
N VAL A 214 -12.57 -12.29 12.59
CA VAL A 214 -11.45 -12.04 11.68
C VAL A 214 -10.84 -13.35 11.20
N ILE A 215 -10.61 -14.30 12.09
CA ILE A 215 -9.94 -15.55 11.72
C ILE A 215 -10.83 -16.50 10.93
N ASN A 216 -12.14 -16.43 11.12
CA ASN A 216 -13.10 -17.13 10.27
C ASN A 216 -13.12 -16.54 8.86
N ALA A 217 -13.05 -15.21 8.71
CA ALA A 217 -12.91 -14.58 7.40
C ALA A 217 -11.59 -14.98 6.71
N LEU A 218 -10.49 -15.07 7.47
CA LEU A 218 -9.21 -15.53 6.93
C LEU A 218 -9.24 -17.03 6.57
N THR A 219 -9.89 -17.86 7.37
CA THR A 219 -10.10 -19.28 7.08
C THR A 219 -10.85 -19.45 5.77
N GLU A 220 -11.90 -18.66 5.56
CA GLU A 220 -12.65 -18.70 4.30
C GLU A 220 -11.83 -18.20 3.11
N ALA A 221 -10.96 -17.21 3.33
CA ALA A 221 -10.01 -16.78 2.30
C ALA A 221 -8.99 -17.87 1.95
N ILE A 222 -8.51 -18.65 2.93
CA ILE A 222 -7.60 -19.79 2.69
C ILE A 222 -8.32 -20.93 1.97
N ARG A 223 -9.62 -21.16 2.22
CA ARG A 223 -10.42 -22.12 1.44
C ARG A 223 -10.59 -21.68 -0.01
N ASN A 224 -10.73 -20.38 -0.24
CA ASN A 224 -10.90 -19.77 -1.56
C ASN A 224 -9.61 -19.09 -2.04
N ILE A 225 -8.45 -19.69 -1.77
CA ILE A 225 -7.14 -19.04 -1.93
C ILE A 225 -6.83 -18.60 -3.37
N ASP A 226 -7.47 -19.22 -4.37
CA ASP A 226 -7.36 -18.85 -5.78
C ASP A 226 -8.30 -17.70 -6.19
N ASN A 227 -9.21 -17.25 -5.31
CA ASN A 227 -10.17 -16.18 -5.60
C ASN A 227 -10.37 -15.21 -4.42
N LEU A 228 -9.26 -14.77 -3.82
CA LEU A 228 -9.27 -13.85 -2.67
C LEU A 228 -10.08 -12.57 -2.91
N LYS A 229 -9.99 -12.01 -4.13
CA LYS A 229 -10.71 -10.78 -4.50
C LYS A 229 -12.22 -10.94 -4.40
N ALA A 230 -12.77 -12.10 -4.77
CA ALA A 230 -14.19 -12.37 -4.60
C ALA A 230 -14.56 -12.59 -3.13
N SER A 231 -13.74 -13.36 -2.40
CA SER A 231 -13.99 -13.70 -0.98
C SER A 231 -14.05 -12.47 -0.07
N PHE A 232 -13.31 -11.40 -0.38
CA PHE A 232 -13.30 -10.17 0.40
C PHE A 232 -14.20 -9.05 -0.12
N SER A 233 -14.96 -9.25 -1.20
CA SER A 233 -15.77 -8.18 -1.81
C SER A 233 -16.75 -7.54 -0.82
N ASP A 234 -17.52 -8.34 -0.09
CA ASP A 234 -18.52 -7.82 0.85
C ASP A 234 -17.89 -7.26 2.12
N LEU A 235 -16.78 -7.85 2.58
CA LEU A 235 -16.04 -7.35 3.72
C LEU A 235 -15.35 -6.02 3.39
N SER A 236 -14.85 -5.85 2.17
CA SER A 236 -14.30 -4.59 1.66
C SER A 236 -15.37 -3.49 1.64
N LYS A 237 -16.57 -3.79 1.14
CA LYS A 237 -17.72 -2.86 1.19
C LYS A 237 -18.09 -2.50 2.62
N LEU A 238 -18.11 -3.45 3.56
CA LEU A 238 -18.41 -3.19 4.96
C LEU A 238 -17.40 -2.23 5.59
N HIS A 239 -16.10 -2.46 5.36
CA HIS A 239 -15.03 -1.58 5.86
C HIS A 239 -15.18 -0.17 5.30
N PHE A 240 -15.43 -0.06 3.98
CA PHE A 240 -15.60 1.22 3.31
C PHE A 240 -16.87 1.98 3.75
N GLN A 241 -18.03 1.31 3.77
CA GLN A 241 -19.34 1.96 3.92
C GLN A 241 -19.82 2.11 5.35
N LYS A 242 -19.43 1.23 6.29
CA LYS A 242 -20.02 1.18 7.64
C LYS A 242 -19.04 1.41 8.77
N LEU A 243 -17.81 0.91 8.64
CA LEU A 243 -16.85 0.98 9.73
C LEU A 243 -16.16 2.35 9.83
N HIS A 244 -16.46 3.29 8.90
CA HIS A 244 -16.09 4.71 8.91
C HIS A 244 -15.03 5.05 9.92
N VAL A 245 -13.80 4.64 9.64
CA VAL A 245 -12.65 4.81 10.51
C VAL A 245 -12.21 6.29 10.45
N ASP A 246 -13.08 7.18 10.95
CA ASP A 246 -13.01 8.65 11.09
C ASP A 246 -12.76 9.49 9.81
N PRO A 247 -13.81 9.99 9.16
CA PRO A 247 -13.73 10.87 7.99
C PRO A 247 -12.99 12.20 8.18
N GLU A 248 -12.74 12.71 9.40
CA GLU A 248 -11.99 13.98 9.53
C GLU A 248 -10.47 13.84 9.28
N ASN A 249 -9.99 12.63 8.95
CA ASN A 249 -8.59 12.33 8.64
C ASN A 249 -8.37 11.76 7.22
N PHE A 250 -9.08 12.30 6.21
CA PHE A 250 -9.21 11.76 4.85
C PHE A 250 -7.91 11.42 4.07
N LYS A 251 -6.72 11.85 4.52
CA LYS A 251 -5.41 11.44 3.92
C LYS A 251 -4.56 10.50 4.76
N ILE A 252 -4.88 10.32 6.03
CA ILE A 252 -4.16 9.42 6.95
C ILE A 252 -4.88 8.05 7.03
N MET A 253 -6.11 7.93 6.51
CA MET A 253 -6.95 6.74 6.72
C MET A 253 -6.64 5.54 5.81
N LEU A 254 -6.25 5.76 4.54
CA LEU A 254 -5.71 4.66 3.73
C LEU A 254 -4.47 4.11 4.42
N PHE A 255 -3.66 4.98 5.03
CA PHE A 255 -2.54 4.56 5.86
C PHE A 255 -3.03 3.79 7.09
N ASN A 256 -4.01 4.26 7.86
CA ASN A 256 -4.39 3.62 9.13
C ASN A 256 -5.10 2.27 9.01
N VAL A 257 -6.01 2.08 8.05
CA VAL A 257 -6.70 0.77 7.88
C VAL A 257 -5.76 -0.24 7.24
N LEU A 258 -5.02 0.14 6.18
CA LEU A 258 -3.99 -0.74 5.63
C LEU A 258 -2.90 -1.02 6.65
N PHE A 259 -2.49 -0.03 7.45
CA PHE A 259 -1.47 -0.22 8.49
C PHE A 259 -2.01 -1.10 9.61
N PHE A 260 -3.26 -0.94 10.06
CA PHE A 260 -3.87 -1.86 11.01
C PHE A 260 -3.89 -3.30 10.48
N LEU A 261 -4.33 -3.52 9.24
CA LEU A 261 -4.35 -4.85 8.64
C LEU A 261 -2.92 -5.40 8.42
N GLN A 262 -1.95 -4.56 8.08
CA GLN A 262 -0.53 -4.94 8.00
C GLN A 262 0.01 -5.34 9.37
N LEU A 263 -0.31 -4.59 10.42
CA LEU A 263 0.11 -4.91 11.79
C LEU A 263 -0.55 -6.20 12.28
N LEU A 264 -1.83 -6.40 11.97
CA LEU A 264 -2.53 -7.65 12.29
C LEU A 264 -1.95 -8.84 11.52
N GLY A 265 -1.63 -8.67 10.23
CA GLY A 265 -0.93 -9.69 9.46
C GLY A 265 0.44 -10.03 10.04
N LYS A 266 1.20 -9.01 10.49
CA LYS A 266 2.47 -9.22 11.19
C LYS A 266 2.31 -9.98 12.50
N THR A 267 1.34 -9.59 13.35
CA THR A 267 1.12 -10.29 14.62
C THR A 267 0.63 -11.70 14.41
N LEU A 268 -0.19 -11.95 13.37
CA LEU A 268 -0.58 -13.30 12.96
C LEU A 268 0.62 -14.16 12.55
N ILE A 269 1.51 -13.64 11.69
CA ILE A 269 2.70 -14.35 11.25
C ILE A 269 3.63 -14.67 12.43
N ILE A 270 3.78 -13.74 13.38
CA ILE A 270 4.53 -13.97 14.62
C ILE A 270 3.88 -15.08 15.45
N THR A 271 2.55 -15.07 15.62
CA THR A 271 1.84 -16.15 16.34
C THR A 271 2.01 -17.50 15.65
N LEU A 272 1.88 -17.56 14.32
CA LEU A 272 2.11 -18.79 13.56
C LEU A 272 3.55 -19.29 13.73
N SER A 273 4.54 -18.39 13.64
CA SER A 273 5.95 -18.72 13.85
C SER A 273 6.23 -19.24 15.26
N GLU A 274 5.60 -18.66 16.29
CA GLU A 274 5.72 -19.14 17.67
C GLU A 274 5.16 -20.56 17.82
N LYS A 275 3.99 -20.84 17.25
CA LYS A 275 3.35 -22.17 17.36
C LYS A 275 4.10 -23.26 16.59
N LEU A 276 4.69 -22.93 15.45
CA LEU A 276 5.40 -23.89 14.59
C LEU A 276 6.89 -24.02 14.93
N GLY A 277 7.48 -23.06 15.64
CA GLY A 277 8.90 -23.07 15.99
C GLY A 277 9.79 -23.21 14.76
N SER A 278 10.71 -24.17 14.78
CA SER A 278 11.65 -24.43 13.67
C SER A 278 10.99 -24.93 12.38
N GLU A 279 9.72 -25.38 12.41
CA GLU A 279 9.00 -25.75 11.19
C GLU A 279 8.58 -24.53 10.35
N PHE A 280 8.57 -23.33 10.94
CA PHE A 280 8.24 -22.08 10.24
C PHE A 280 9.47 -21.55 9.46
N SER A 281 9.77 -22.20 8.35
CA SER A 281 10.90 -21.84 7.48
C SER A 281 10.77 -20.44 6.84
N PRO A 282 11.87 -19.83 6.37
CA PRO A 282 11.83 -18.56 5.64
C PRO A 282 10.92 -18.59 4.40
N GLN A 283 10.82 -19.73 3.71
CA GLN A 283 9.92 -19.90 2.56
C GLN A 283 8.45 -19.86 2.98
N ILE A 284 8.12 -20.50 4.11
CA ILE A 284 6.77 -20.41 4.69
C ILE A 284 6.47 -18.98 5.11
N GLN A 285 7.41 -18.28 5.75
CA GLN A 285 7.26 -16.87 6.10
C GLN A 285 6.96 -16.01 4.85
N ALA A 286 7.74 -16.16 3.78
CA ALA A 286 7.55 -15.41 2.55
C ALA A 286 6.16 -15.67 1.93
N ALA A 287 5.70 -16.93 1.92
CA ALA A 287 4.36 -17.28 1.43
C ALA A 287 3.25 -16.63 2.27
N TRP A 288 3.38 -16.64 3.60
CA TRP A 288 2.41 -16.00 4.50
C TRP A 288 2.41 -14.48 4.42
N GLU A 289 3.58 -13.83 4.28
CA GLU A 289 3.68 -12.38 4.08
C GLU A 289 3.02 -11.97 2.76
N LYS A 290 3.25 -12.73 1.68
CA LYS A 290 2.62 -12.51 0.38
C LYS A 290 1.10 -12.71 0.45
N PHE A 291 0.63 -13.76 1.10
CA PHE A 291 -0.80 -14.01 1.32
C PHE A 291 -1.47 -12.88 2.10
N MET A 292 -0.87 -12.42 3.21
CA MET A 292 -1.43 -11.31 3.98
C MET A 292 -1.45 -10.02 3.17
N ALA A 293 -0.43 -9.76 2.34
CA ALA A 293 -0.44 -8.62 1.43
C ALA A 293 -1.61 -8.67 0.44
N LEU A 294 -1.91 -9.85 -0.12
CA LEU A 294 -3.05 -10.08 -1.01
C LEU A 294 -4.41 -9.93 -0.32
N VAL A 295 -4.53 -10.40 0.92
CA VAL A 295 -5.72 -10.20 1.76
C VAL A 295 -5.96 -8.70 1.99
N ILE A 296 -4.90 -7.95 2.32
CA ILE A 296 -4.96 -6.50 2.56
C ILE A 296 -5.35 -5.75 1.28
N ASP A 297 -4.76 -6.09 0.14
CA ASP A 297 -5.14 -5.52 -1.16
C ASP A 297 -6.62 -5.78 -1.48
N SER A 298 -7.07 -7.03 -1.30
CA SER A 298 -8.45 -7.42 -1.55
C SER A 298 -9.45 -6.69 -0.64
N LEU A 299 -9.10 -6.47 0.64
CA LEU A 299 -9.91 -5.71 1.61
C LEU A 299 -9.94 -4.21 1.34
N SER A 300 -8.84 -3.64 0.85
CA SER A 300 -8.72 -2.21 0.58
C SER A 300 -9.23 -1.78 -0.80
N ARG A 301 -9.67 -2.72 -1.63
CA ARG A 301 -10.09 -2.48 -3.01
C ARG A 301 -11.16 -1.38 -3.18
N GLN A 302 -12.11 -1.26 -2.26
CA GLN A 302 -13.16 -0.23 -2.33
C GLN A 302 -12.67 1.18 -1.94
N TYR A 303 -11.44 1.31 -1.42
CA TYR A 303 -10.83 2.59 -1.05
C TYR A 303 -9.99 3.23 -2.17
N ASN A 304 -9.76 2.51 -3.28
CA ASN A 304 -8.91 2.94 -4.40
C ASN A 304 -9.72 3.40 -5.62
#